data_AF-A0A284RJN5-F1
#
_entry.id   AF-A0A284RJN5-F1
#
_cell.length_a   1.000
_cell.length_b   1.000
_cell.length_c   1.000
_cell.angle_alpha   90.00
_cell.angle_beta   90.00
_cell.angle_gamma   90.00
#
_symmetry.space_group_name_H-M   'P 1'
#
loop_
_entity.id
_entity.type
_entity.pdbx_description
1 polymer ?
#
loop_
_entity_poly.entity_id
_entity_poly.type
_entity_poly.pdbx_seq_one_letter_code
_entity_poly.pdbx_strand_id
1 'polypeptide(L)'
;MKQPLPKVVDNPFAYVQHDNEMDEDWFDGWGIERGHVRGFNVGSAEGHRRRGELVVEAADGIAHTFKIRITHRFPIPEDTYTLLGGDPYWSCQWAIGRRLPDQRFEKVSVIAMDNLVEARRLDHLSLAARSCNVLI
;
A
#
# COMPACT_ATOMS: atom_id res chain seq x y z
N MET A 1 22.55 -8.77 -8.71
CA MET A 1 22.32 -10.13 -8.18
C MET A 1 20.91 -10.17 -7.63
N LYS A 2 19.95 -10.76 -8.36
CA LYS A 2 18.58 -10.96 -7.89
C LYS A 2 18.59 -12.25 -7.06
N GLN A 3 18.45 -12.15 -5.74
CA GLN A 3 18.17 -13.35 -4.94
C GLN A 3 16.71 -13.74 -5.21
N PRO A 4 16.44 -14.99 -5.67
CA PRO A 4 15.06 -15.43 -5.86
C PRO A 4 14.33 -15.46 -4.52
N LEU A 5 13.05 -15.08 -4.55
CA LEU A 5 12.19 -15.12 -3.37
C LEU A 5 12.16 -16.55 -2.80
N PRO A 6 12.10 -16.72 -1.47
CA PRO A 6 12.08 -18.04 -0.84
C PRO A 6 10.94 -18.90 -1.39
N LYS A 7 11.26 -20.17 -1.71
CA LYS A 7 10.29 -21.15 -2.19
C LYS A 7 9.07 -21.21 -1.28
N VAL A 8 7.92 -21.04 -1.93
CA VAL A 8 6.54 -21.21 -1.47
C VAL A 8 6.46 -22.11 -0.23
N VAL A 9 6.36 -21.46 0.92
CA VAL A 9 5.65 -22.03 2.05
C VAL A 9 4.19 -21.75 1.72
N ASP A 10 3.34 -22.78 1.69
CA ASP A 10 1.89 -22.67 1.52
C ASP A 10 1.31 -21.81 2.65
N ASN A 11 1.45 -20.49 2.49
CA ASN A 11 0.88 -19.50 3.36
C ASN A 11 -0.35 -18.96 2.61
N PRO A 12 -1.57 -19.19 3.09
CA PRO A 12 -2.79 -18.63 2.48
C PRO A 12 -2.82 -17.09 2.48
N PHE A 13 -1.79 -16.45 3.07
CA PHE A 13 -1.57 -15.01 3.15
C PHE A 13 -0.39 -14.51 2.28
N ALA A 14 0.21 -15.35 1.44
CA ALA A 14 1.26 -14.92 0.51
C ALA A 14 0.64 -14.19 -0.70
N TYR A 15 0.46 -12.89 -0.55
CA TYR A 15 -0.03 -12.02 -1.64
C TYR A 15 1.02 -11.78 -2.72
N VAL A 16 2.30 -12.10 -2.48
CA VAL A 16 3.38 -11.98 -3.47
C VAL A 16 3.75 -13.34 -4.00
N GLN A 17 3.82 -13.46 -5.31
CA GLN A 17 4.22 -14.63 -6.05
C GLN A 17 5.30 -14.25 -7.09
N HIS A 18 6.02 -15.24 -7.62
CA HIS A 18 7.02 -15.05 -8.67
C HIS A 18 6.63 -15.92 -9.88
N ASP A 19 6.54 -15.31 -11.05
CA ASP A 19 6.36 -15.98 -12.34
C ASP A 19 7.73 -16.28 -12.96
N ASN A 20 8.10 -17.57 -12.99
CA ASN A 20 9.37 -18.02 -13.56
C ASN A 20 9.40 -17.89 -15.09
N GLU A 21 8.26 -17.85 -15.77
CA GLU A 21 8.22 -17.75 -17.24
C GLU A 21 8.58 -16.34 -17.70
N MET A 22 8.08 -15.32 -17.00
CA MET A 22 8.34 -13.92 -17.30
C MET A 22 9.48 -13.29 -16.46
N ASP A 23 10.01 -14.00 -15.45
CA ASP A 23 10.95 -13.47 -14.43
C ASP A 23 10.37 -12.24 -13.71
N GLU A 24 9.08 -12.31 -13.35
CA GLU A 24 8.31 -11.20 -12.77
C GLU A 24 7.71 -11.54 -11.41
N ASP A 25 7.77 -10.59 -10.49
CA ASP A 25 7.06 -10.68 -9.22
C ASP A 25 5.67 -10.04 -9.34
N TRP A 26 4.64 -10.69 -8.80
CA TRP A 26 3.26 -10.22 -8.86
C TRP A 26 2.62 -10.24 -7.48
N PHE A 27 1.82 -9.20 -7.19
CA PHE A 27 1.05 -9.05 -5.97
C PHE A 27 -0.43 -9.22 -6.27
N ASP A 28 -1.04 -10.30 -5.77
CA ASP A 28 -2.49 -10.51 -5.76
C ASP A 28 -3.02 -10.20 -4.35
N GLY A 29 -3.71 -9.08 -4.18
CA GLY A 29 -4.20 -8.62 -2.89
C GLY A 29 -5.16 -7.45 -3.03
N TRP A 30 -5.29 -6.65 -1.98
CA TRP A 30 -6.16 -5.47 -2.01
C TRP A 30 -5.41 -4.25 -2.53
N GLY A 31 -6.07 -3.47 -3.38
CA GLY A 31 -5.53 -2.29 -4.04
C GLY A 31 -6.44 -1.07 -3.91
N ILE A 32 -5.83 0.09 -3.81
CA ILE A 32 -6.46 1.41 -3.97
C ILE A 32 -5.68 2.13 -5.06
N GLU A 33 -6.33 2.43 -6.18
CA GLU A 33 -5.64 3.01 -7.34
C GLU A 33 -5.12 4.43 -7.07
N ARG A 34 -5.91 5.25 -6.36
CA ARG A 34 -5.60 6.66 -6.10
C ARG A 34 -5.89 7.03 -4.65
N GLY A 35 -4.83 7.19 -3.87
CA GLY A 35 -4.88 7.73 -2.51
C GLY A 35 -3.92 8.90 -2.36
N HIS A 36 -4.44 10.07 -1.98
CA HIS A 36 -3.61 11.25 -1.70
C HIS A 36 -3.01 11.14 -0.30
N VAL A 37 -1.69 11.05 -0.22
CA VAL A 37 -0.95 10.90 1.04
C VAL A 37 -0.36 12.25 1.42
N ARG A 38 -0.64 12.72 2.63
CA ARG A 38 -0.12 14.00 3.13
C ARG A 38 0.36 13.92 4.58
N GLY A 39 1.23 14.87 4.96
CA GLY A 39 1.75 15.00 6.33
C GLY A 39 3.09 14.30 6.59
N PHE A 40 3.80 13.86 5.54
CA PHE A 40 5.09 13.16 5.66
C PHE A 40 6.26 13.82 4.89
N ASN A 41 6.05 15.03 4.39
CA ASN A 41 6.96 15.73 3.47
C ASN A 41 8.28 16.13 4.15
N VAL A 42 8.26 16.26 5.49
CA VAL A 42 9.43 16.60 6.30
C VAL A 42 9.94 15.35 7.02
N GLY A 43 11.23 15.05 6.84
CA GLY A 43 11.93 14.00 7.60
C GLY A 43 11.93 14.32 9.09
N SER A 44 11.87 13.31 9.96
CA SER A 44 12.01 13.51 11.41
C SER A 44 13.33 12.93 11.91
N ALA A 45 14.09 13.75 12.64
CA ALA A 45 15.30 13.32 13.34
C ALA A 45 14.98 12.41 14.53
N GLU A 46 13.82 12.65 15.17
CA GLU A 46 13.27 11.82 16.22
C GLU A 46 12.50 10.66 15.59
N GLY A 47 12.94 9.43 15.84
CA GLY A 47 12.37 8.18 15.30
C GLY A 47 10.96 7.84 15.82
N HIS A 48 10.13 8.84 16.06
CA HIS A 48 8.78 8.71 16.56
C HIS A 48 7.81 8.41 15.41
N ARG A 49 6.73 7.69 15.72
CA ARG A 49 5.63 7.40 14.80
C ARG A 49 5.05 8.72 14.27
N ARG A 50 5.45 9.12 13.06
CA ARG A 50 4.87 10.27 12.37
C ARG A 50 3.46 9.93 11.97
N ARG A 51 2.54 10.90 12.12
CA ARG A 51 1.14 10.77 11.74
C ARG A 51 0.85 11.68 10.55
N GLY A 52 0.01 11.19 9.66
CA GLY A 52 -0.45 11.90 8.47
C GLY A 52 -1.82 11.38 8.07
N GLU A 53 -2.20 11.69 6.85
CA GLU A 53 -3.54 11.41 6.36
C GLU A 53 -3.49 10.78 4.97
N LEU A 54 -4.39 9.83 4.76
CA LEU A 54 -4.73 9.28 3.45
C LEU A 54 -6.12 9.79 3.08
N VAL A 55 -6.23 10.46 1.95
CA VAL A 55 -7.52 10.86 1.38
C VAL A 55 -7.80 9.99 0.17
N VAL A 56 -8.93 9.29 0.19
CA VAL A 56 -9.40 8.43 -0.92
C VAL A 56 -10.79 8.90 -1.34
N GLU A 57 -10.97 9.10 -2.63
CA GLU A 57 -12.27 9.45 -3.20
C GLU A 57 -13.05 8.18 -3.54
N ALA A 58 -14.28 8.09 -3.04
CA ALA A 58 -15.21 7.01 -3.38
C ALA A 58 -15.79 7.21 -4.79
N ALA A 59 -16.43 6.16 -5.31
CA ALA A 59 -17.04 6.20 -6.64
C ALA A 59 -18.18 7.23 -6.78
N ASP A 60 -18.78 7.65 -5.65
CA ASP A 60 -19.79 8.72 -5.60
C ASP A 60 -19.19 10.14 -5.53
N GLY A 61 -17.86 10.27 -5.57
CA GLY A 61 -17.13 11.53 -5.48
C GLY A 61 -16.90 12.02 -4.04
N ILE A 62 -17.31 11.25 -3.02
CA ILE A 62 -17.10 11.63 -1.62
C ILE A 62 -15.67 11.26 -1.21
N ALA A 63 -14.91 12.28 -0.79
CA ALA A 63 -13.57 12.07 -0.24
C ALA A 63 -13.64 11.62 1.23
N HIS A 64 -12.97 10.50 1.52
CA HIS A 64 -12.81 9.97 2.87
C HIS A 64 -11.37 10.12 3.35
N THR A 65 -11.21 10.62 4.58
CA THR A 65 -9.90 10.81 5.21
C THR A 65 -9.66 9.73 6.27
N PHE A 66 -8.48 9.12 6.22
CA PHE A 66 -8.01 8.08 7.13
C PHE A 66 -6.72 8.53 7.81
N LYS A 67 -6.61 8.26 9.11
CA LYS A 67 -5.38 8.54 9.87
C LYS A 67 -4.37 7.44 9.63
N ILE A 68 -3.20 7.83 9.15
CA ILE A 68 -2.09 6.92 8.84
C ILE A 68 -0.84 7.31 9.61
N ARG A 69 0.07 6.34 9.73
CA ARG A 69 1.36 6.50 10.40
C ARG A 69 2.47 5.80 9.63
N ILE A 70 3.68 6.29 9.81
CA ILE A 70 4.89 5.67 9.28
C ILE A 70 5.91 5.41 10.38
N THR A 71 6.66 4.33 10.22
CA THR A 71 7.69 3.89 11.17
C THR A 71 9.12 4.17 10.68
N HIS A 72 9.29 4.52 9.41
CA HIS A 72 10.59 4.89 8.82
C HIS A 72 10.84 6.40 8.89
N ARG A 73 12.10 6.81 8.72
CA ARG A 73 12.55 8.21 8.88
C ARG A 73 12.53 9.03 7.59
N PHE A 74 12.54 8.37 6.44
CA PHE A 74 12.55 9.04 5.14
C PHE A 74 11.25 9.81 4.91
N PRO A 75 11.29 11.05 4.38
CA PRO A 75 10.09 11.76 4.00
C PRO A 75 9.38 11.02 2.88
N ILE A 76 8.05 11.12 2.87
CA ILE A 76 7.22 10.73 1.73
C ILE A 76 6.67 12.04 1.16
N PRO A 77 6.96 12.38 -0.11
CA PRO A 77 6.38 13.55 -0.75
C PRO A 77 4.85 13.47 -0.72
N GLU A 78 4.19 14.60 -0.49
CA GLU A 78 2.75 14.67 -0.64
C GLU A 78 2.38 14.55 -2.12
N ASP A 79 1.62 13.52 -2.43
CA ASP A 79 1.26 13.15 -3.80
C ASP A 79 0.12 12.12 -3.76
N THR A 80 -0.43 11.82 -4.93
CA THR A 80 -1.32 10.68 -5.13
C THR A 80 -0.52 9.43 -5.45
N TYR A 81 -0.76 8.38 -4.67
CA TYR A 81 -0.11 7.07 -4.83
C TYR A 81 -1.14 5.98 -5.07
N THR A 82 -0.67 4.87 -5.63
CA THR A 82 -1.36 3.58 -5.58
C THR A 82 -0.97 2.87 -4.29
N LEU A 83 -1.94 2.22 -3.63
CA LEU A 83 -1.72 1.49 -2.38
C LEU A 83 -2.03 0.01 -2.58
N LEU A 84 -1.11 -0.84 -2.14
CA LEU A 84 -1.26 -2.30 -2.15
C LEU A 84 -1.17 -2.83 -0.73
N GLY A 85 -2.12 -3.68 -0.34
CA GLY A 85 -2.25 -4.16 1.03
C GLY A 85 -2.79 -5.59 1.09
N GLY A 86 -2.50 -6.23 2.20
CA GLY A 86 -3.19 -7.46 2.56
C GLY A 86 -4.64 -7.20 2.94
N ASP A 87 -5.32 -8.24 3.40
CA ASP A 87 -6.72 -8.13 3.81
C ASP A 87 -6.91 -7.08 4.92
N PRO A 88 -7.80 -6.08 4.73
CA PRO A 88 -8.06 -5.03 5.73
C PRO A 88 -8.61 -5.55 7.07
N TYR A 89 -9.14 -6.79 7.13
CA TYR A 89 -9.59 -7.41 8.38
C TYR A 89 -8.44 -7.82 9.29
N TRP A 90 -7.28 -8.15 8.72
CA TRP A 90 -6.11 -8.67 9.44
C TRP A 90 -4.89 -7.73 9.40
N SER A 91 -4.85 -6.77 8.47
CA SER A 91 -3.71 -5.88 8.29
C SER A 91 -4.10 -4.41 8.28
N CYS A 92 -3.28 -3.58 8.93
CA CYS A 92 -3.30 -2.13 8.80
C CYS A 92 -2.25 -1.62 7.81
N GLN A 93 -1.38 -2.48 7.29
CA GLN A 93 -0.19 -2.10 6.53
C GLN A 93 -0.47 -2.05 5.03
N TRP A 94 0.01 -0.99 4.39
CA TRP A 94 -0.11 -0.74 2.96
C TRP A 94 1.23 -0.31 2.40
N ALA A 95 1.66 -0.95 1.31
CA ALA A 95 2.72 -0.43 0.47
C ALA A 95 2.15 0.70 -0.39
N ILE A 96 2.81 1.84 -0.42
CA ILE A 96 2.48 2.93 -1.35
C ILE A 96 3.51 2.96 -2.47
N GLY A 97 3.05 3.27 -3.67
CA GLY A 97 3.89 3.26 -4.85
C GLY A 97 3.31 4.04 -6.01
N ARG A 98 4.10 4.12 -7.08
CA ARG A 98 3.72 4.76 -8.33
C ARG A 98 3.39 3.70 -9.37
N ARG A 99 2.34 3.96 -10.13
CA ARG A 99 2.02 3.19 -11.33
C ARG A 99 2.87 3.72 -12.48
N LEU A 100 3.72 2.87 -13.05
CA LEU A 100 4.48 3.18 -14.24
C LEU A 100 3.58 3.13 -15.49
N PRO A 101 3.99 3.73 -16.63
CA PRO A 101 3.20 3.70 -17.87
C PRO A 101 2.90 2.28 -18.38
N ASP A 102 3.76 1.31 -18.06
CA ASP A 102 3.61 -0.11 -18.37
C ASP A 102 2.79 -0.89 -17.32
N GLN A 103 2.07 -0.16 -16.44
CA GLN A 103 1.21 -0.68 -15.37
C GLN A 103 1.93 -1.34 -14.18
N ARG A 104 3.27 -1.38 -14.18
CA ARG A 104 4.03 -1.94 -13.05
C ARG A 104 3.97 -1.02 -11.83
N PHE A 105 4.06 -1.62 -10.65
CA PHE A 105 4.03 -0.92 -9.37
C PHE A 105 5.45 -0.72 -8.83
N GLU A 106 5.89 0.54 -8.79
CA GLU A 106 7.13 0.95 -8.15
C GLU A 106 6.87 1.32 -6.70
N LYS A 107 7.40 0.51 -5.77
CA LYS A 107 7.24 0.79 -4.34
C LYS A 107 8.01 2.04 -3.93
N VAL A 108 7.29 3.00 -3.35
CA VAL A 108 7.87 4.20 -2.73
C VAL A 108 8.10 3.99 -1.25
N SER A 109 7.09 3.49 -0.52
CA SER A 109 7.18 3.34 0.93
C SER A 109 6.13 2.39 1.51
N VAL A 110 6.06 2.29 2.84
CA VAL A 110 5.03 1.55 3.57
C VAL A 110 4.42 2.46 4.64
N ILE A 111 3.09 2.50 4.67
CA ILE A 111 2.27 3.19 5.66
C ILE A 111 1.45 2.19 6.45
N ALA A 112 0.95 2.61 7.61
CA ALA A 112 -0.03 1.85 8.37
C ALA A 112 -1.22 2.72 8.76
N MET A 113 -2.44 2.17 8.68
CA MET A 113 -3.60 2.74 9.35
C MET A 113 -3.38 2.78 10.86
N ASP A 114 -4.00 3.75 11.55
CA ASP A 114 -3.77 3.90 12.99
C ASP A 114 -4.31 2.69 13.79
N ASN A 115 -5.40 2.07 13.32
CA ASN A 115 -6.03 0.90 13.92
C ASN A 115 -6.83 0.06 12.88
N LEU A 116 -7.26 -1.14 13.28
CA LEU A 116 -8.03 -2.05 12.44
C LEU A 116 -9.45 -1.56 12.12
N VAL A 117 -10.03 -0.66 12.92
CA VAL A 117 -11.36 -0.08 12.65
C VAL A 117 -11.28 0.83 11.43
N GLU A 118 -10.23 1.66 11.32
CA GLU A 118 -9.97 2.46 10.12
C GLU A 118 -9.65 1.60 8.90
N ALA A 119 -8.91 0.49 9.09
CA ALA A 119 -8.63 -0.45 7.99
C ALA A 119 -9.92 -1.09 7.45
N ARG A 120 -10.79 -1.59 8.34
CA ARG A 120 -12.09 -2.18 7.95
C ARG A 120 -13.05 -1.17 7.33
N ARG A 121 -12.92 0.11 7.67
CA ARG A 121 -13.73 1.17 7.06
C ARG A 121 -13.45 1.32 5.56
N LEU A 122 -12.25 0.98 5.07
CA LEU A 122 -11.97 0.92 3.63
C LEU A 122 -12.84 -0.12 2.92
N ASP A 123 -13.01 -1.29 3.53
CA ASP A 123 -13.83 -2.39 3.00
C ASP A 123 -15.33 -2.01 3.02
N HIS A 124 -15.81 -1.48 4.15
CA HIS A 124 -17.20 -1.04 4.28
C HIS A 124 -17.58 0.07 3.29
N LEU A 125 -16.63 0.92 2.90
CA LEU A 125 -16.83 1.98 1.91
C LEU A 125 -16.50 1.54 0.48
N SER A 126 -16.12 0.27 0.29
CA SER A 126 -15.71 -0.29 -1.02
C SER A 126 -14.62 0.53 -1.71
N LEU A 127 -13.69 1.08 -0.92
CA LEU A 127 -12.58 1.93 -1.39
C LEU A 127 -11.36 1.11 -1.82
N ALA A 128 -11.27 -0.13 -1.34
CA ALA A 128 -10.27 -1.09 -1.77
C ALA A 128 -10.96 -2.20 -2.57
N ALA A 129 -10.28 -2.72 -3.59
CA ALA A 129 -10.73 -3.86 -4.36
C ALA A 129 -9.60 -4.88 -4.51
N ARG A 130 -9.92 -6.14 -4.81
CA ARG A 130 -8.88 -7.09 -5.22
C ARG A 130 -8.23 -6.63 -6.52
N SER A 131 -6.91 -6.71 -6.56
CA SER A 131 -6.08 -6.29 -7.70
C SER A 131 -4.86 -7.19 -7.81
N CYS A 132 -4.43 -7.45 -9.04
CA CYS A 132 -3.19 -8.13 -9.36
C CYS A 132 -2.22 -7.14 -9.99
N ASN A 133 -0.99 -7.04 -9.46
CA ASN A 133 -0.03 -6.00 -9.82
C ASN A 133 1.35 -6.59 -10.01
N VAL A 134 1.97 -6.32 -11.16
CA VAL A 134 3.39 -6.64 -11.40
C VAL A 134 4.26 -5.66 -10.60
N LEU A 135 5.23 -6.19 -9.86
CA LEU A 135 6.14 -5.46 -8.99
C LEU A 135 7.49 -5.26 -9.69
N ILE A 136 8.20 -4.18 -9.33
CA ILE A 136 9.57 -3.90 -9.78
C ILE A 136 10.52 -3.56 -8.63
#